data_AF-A0A7W0HG23-F1
#
_entry.id   AF-A0A7W0HG23-F1
#
_cell.length_a   1.000
_cell.length_b   1.000
_cell.length_c   1.000
_cell.angle_alpha   90.00
_cell.angle_beta   90.00
_cell.angle_gamma   90.00
#
_symmetry.space_group_name_H-M   'P 1'
#
loop_
_entity.id
_entity.type
_entity.pdbx_description
1 polymer ?
#
loop_
_entity_poly.entity_id
_entity_poly.type
_entity_poly.pdbx_seq_one_letter_code
_entity_poly.pdbx_strand_id
1 'polypeptide(L)'
;MNHLTPDELVDAVEATLAAARHTHLQQCPHCSREVVQLAAILRESRHVDVPEPSPLFWDHFSDRVRQAIAAEPAPRFAHWFEWPVLAPMAGLALLIFALVSAVPQGGAGLERLQMAVNGPGRSDTDTSAAGTSDKMAASEFADATWDVVSELVGDLDVETAERAGIAIGPGSAESVMLQLTSSEQQELVRLLRAEFQRAGG
;
A
#
# COMPACT_ATOMS: atom_id res chain seq x y z
N MET A 1 33.87 -22.03 -4.71
CA MET A 1 33.76 -20.55 -4.74
C MET A 1 32.56 -20.23 -5.63
N ASN A 2 31.61 -19.43 -5.15
CA ASN A 2 30.38 -19.17 -5.89
C ASN A 2 30.57 -17.94 -6.79
N HIS A 3 30.24 -18.05 -8.07
CA HIS A 3 30.31 -16.95 -9.03
C HIS A 3 29.12 -15.99 -8.86
N LEU A 4 29.11 -14.89 -9.62
CA LEU A 4 27.92 -14.04 -9.73
C LEU A 4 26.82 -14.79 -10.48
N THR A 5 25.56 -14.59 -10.08
CA THR A 5 24.40 -15.06 -10.84
C THR A 5 24.19 -14.22 -12.10
N PRO A 6 23.40 -14.68 -13.07
CA PRO A 6 23.07 -13.87 -14.26
C PRO A 6 22.49 -12.49 -13.91
N ASP A 7 21.60 -12.42 -12.92
CA ASP A 7 21.00 -11.15 -12.49
C ASP A 7 22.06 -10.21 -11.89
N GLU A 8 22.95 -10.74 -11.04
CA GLU A 8 24.05 -9.95 -10.46
C GLU A 8 25.06 -9.48 -11.52
N LEU A 9 25.22 -10.19 -12.64
CA LEU A 9 26.03 -9.72 -13.76
C LEU A 9 25.38 -8.54 -14.48
N VAL A 10 24.05 -8.52 -14.59
CA VAL A 10 23.28 -7.38 -15.12
C VAL A 10 23.43 -6.19 -14.16
N ASP A 11 23.22 -6.40 -12.86
CA ASP A 11 23.40 -5.35 -11.84
C ASP A 11 24.82 -4.76 -11.87
N ALA A 12 25.83 -5.59 -12.14
CA ALA A 12 27.20 -5.12 -12.28
C ALA A 12 27.39 -4.18 -13.48
N VAL A 13 26.72 -4.44 -14.60
CA VAL A 13 26.77 -3.57 -15.79
C VAL A 13 25.93 -2.31 -15.60
N GLU A 14 24.83 -2.39 -14.87
CA GLU A 14 23.94 -1.27 -14.54
C GLU A 14 24.45 -0.42 -13.36
N ALA A 15 25.57 -0.82 -12.74
CA ALA A 15 26.17 -0.18 -11.57
C ALA A 15 25.27 -0.19 -10.31
N THR A 16 24.39 -1.19 -10.20
CA THR A 16 23.48 -1.43 -9.07
C THR A 16 23.93 -2.60 -8.18
N LEU A 17 25.06 -3.25 -8.48
CA LEU A 17 25.57 -4.40 -7.73
C LEU A 17 25.89 -4.06 -6.26
N ALA A 18 25.45 -4.93 -5.34
CA ALA A 18 25.74 -4.82 -3.92
C ALA A 18 27.26 -4.77 -3.61
N ALA A 19 27.66 -3.94 -2.65
CA ALA A 19 29.07 -3.68 -2.34
C ALA A 19 29.90 -4.94 -2.02
N ALA A 20 29.32 -5.89 -1.28
CA ALA A 20 30.00 -7.17 -0.95
C ALA A 20 30.32 -8.00 -2.20
N ARG A 21 29.44 -7.98 -3.21
CA ARG A 21 29.64 -8.67 -4.50
C ARG A 21 30.63 -7.92 -5.39
N HIS A 22 30.71 -6.60 -5.28
CA HIS A 22 31.70 -5.80 -5.99
C HIS A 22 33.15 -6.19 -5.63
N THR A 23 33.42 -6.50 -4.36
CA THR A 23 34.74 -7.03 -3.95
C THR A 23 35.05 -8.35 -4.66
N HIS A 24 34.07 -9.25 -4.80
CA HIS A 24 34.24 -10.49 -5.55
C HIS A 24 34.54 -10.23 -7.03
N LEU A 25 33.82 -9.29 -7.66
CA LEU A 25 34.04 -8.92 -9.06
C LEU A 25 35.47 -8.42 -9.32
N GLN A 26 36.04 -7.65 -8.39
CA GLN A 26 37.44 -7.19 -8.48
C GLN A 26 38.46 -8.33 -8.34
N GLN A 27 38.11 -9.39 -7.62
CA GLN A 27 39.01 -10.50 -7.30
C GLN A 27 38.84 -11.72 -8.23
N CYS A 28 37.73 -11.84 -8.95
CA CYS A 28 37.42 -12.99 -9.79
C CYS A 28 37.59 -12.66 -11.29
N PRO A 29 38.63 -13.17 -11.97
CA PRO A 29 38.86 -12.93 -13.40
C PRO A 29 37.79 -13.53 -14.33
N HIS A 30 36.98 -14.46 -13.85
CA HIS A 30 35.88 -15.02 -14.62
C HIS A 30 34.74 -14.01 -14.72
N CYS A 31 34.22 -13.59 -13.56
CA CYS A 31 33.12 -12.65 -13.47
C CYS A 31 33.48 -11.29 -14.08
N SER A 32 34.71 -10.81 -13.93
CA SER A 32 35.11 -9.54 -14.57
C SER A 32 35.12 -9.62 -16.09
N ARG A 33 35.52 -10.76 -16.68
CA ARG A 33 35.44 -10.98 -18.13
C ARG A 33 34.00 -11.04 -18.63
N GLU A 34 33.12 -11.70 -17.89
CA GLU A 34 31.69 -11.80 -18.23
C GLU A 34 31.01 -10.42 -18.23
N VAL A 35 31.25 -9.61 -17.19
CA VAL A 35 30.73 -8.23 -17.11
C VAL A 35 31.24 -7.38 -18.28
N VAL A 36 32.54 -7.49 -18.62
CA VAL A 36 33.11 -6.77 -19.78
C VAL A 36 32.46 -7.21 -21.09
N GLN A 37 32.22 -8.51 -21.28
CA GLN A 37 31.55 -9.05 -22.47
C GLN A 37 30.10 -8.55 -22.56
N LEU A 38 29.35 -8.62 -21.45
CA LEU A 38 27.96 -8.16 -21.40
C LEU A 38 27.86 -6.65 -21.67
N ALA A 39 28.75 -5.85 -21.07
CA ALA A 39 28.82 -4.42 -21.32
C ALA A 39 29.17 -4.08 -22.78
N ALA A 40 30.00 -4.89 -23.44
CA ALA A 40 30.31 -4.72 -24.86
C ALA A 40 29.10 -4.99 -25.75
N ILE A 41 28.35 -6.07 -25.47
CA ILE A 41 27.11 -6.41 -26.20
C ILE A 41 26.07 -5.30 -26.03
N LEU A 42 25.88 -4.80 -24.80
CA LEU A 42 24.94 -3.71 -24.52
C LEU A 42 25.35 -2.38 -25.17
N ARG A 43 26.65 -2.12 -25.31
CA ARG A 43 27.13 -0.95 -26.05
C ARG A 43 26.82 -1.07 -27.53
N GLU A 44 27.04 -2.25 -28.12
CA GLU A 44 26.75 -2.52 -29.52
C GLU A 44 25.24 -2.43 -29.82
N SER A 45 24.40 -2.98 -28.94
CA SER A 45 22.95 -2.94 -29.13
C SER A 45 22.37 -1.52 -29.11
N ARG A 46 22.98 -0.59 -28.37
CA ARG A 46 22.61 0.84 -28.37
C ARG A 46 22.85 1.54 -29.70
N HIS A 47 23.69 0.99 -30.57
CA HIS A 47 23.94 1.53 -31.91
C HIS A 47 22.99 0.98 -32.97
N VAL A 48 22.14 0.02 -32.62
CA VAL A 48 21.10 -0.48 -33.52
C VAL A 48 19.99 0.57 -33.60
N ASP A 49 19.80 1.14 -34.78
CA ASP A 49 18.71 2.05 -35.06
C ASP A 49 17.39 1.27 -35.05
N VAL A 50 16.57 1.50 -34.02
CA VAL A 50 15.26 0.86 -33.90
C VAL A 50 14.23 1.85 -34.44
N PRO A 51 13.51 1.51 -35.52
CA PRO A 51 12.51 2.40 -36.08
C PRO A 51 11.41 2.67 -35.04
N GLU A 52 10.99 3.93 -34.95
CA GLU A 52 9.89 4.31 -34.07
C GLU A 52 8.62 3.50 -34.45
N PRO A 53 7.95 2.85 -33.48
CA PRO A 53 6.74 2.11 -33.78
C PRO A 53 5.68 3.07 -34.34
N SER A 54 4.82 2.56 -35.23
CA SER A 54 3.71 3.37 -35.75
C SER A 54 2.80 3.82 -34.60
N PRO A 55 2.16 5.00 -34.66
CA PRO A 55 1.25 5.45 -33.60
C PRO A 55 0.12 4.43 -33.29
N LEU A 56 -0.35 3.70 -34.31
CA LEU A 56 -1.37 2.66 -34.15
C LEU A 56 -0.87 1.37 -33.47
N PHE A 57 0.44 1.16 -33.39
CA PHE A 57 1.01 -0.02 -32.71
C PHE A 57 0.56 -0.07 -31.25
N TRP A 58 0.58 1.07 -30.56
CA TRP A 58 0.25 1.14 -29.14
C TRP A 58 -1.22 0.86 -28.85
N ASP A 59 -2.12 1.34 -29.73
CA ASP A 59 -3.55 1.05 -29.64
C ASP A 59 -3.80 -0.46 -29.78
N HIS A 60 -3.24 -1.07 -30.84
CA HIS A 60 -3.39 -2.50 -31.08
C HIS A 60 -2.70 -3.37 -30.03
N PHE A 61 -1.55 -2.95 -29.50
CA PHE A 61 -0.88 -3.65 -28.42
C PHE A 61 -1.74 -3.63 -27.16
N SER A 62 -2.25 -2.46 -26.76
CA SER A 62 -3.11 -2.30 -25.59
C SER A 62 -4.41 -3.09 -25.72
N ASP A 63 -5.03 -3.09 -26.90
CA ASP A 63 -6.20 -3.92 -27.20
C ASP A 63 -5.93 -5.41 -27.05
N ARG A 64 -4.80 -5.90 -27.58
CA ARG A 64 -4.41 -7.31 -27.45
C ARG A 64 -4.14 -7.70 -26.01
N VAL A 65 -3.48 -6.85 -25.22
CA VAL A 65 -3.24 -7.11 -23.80
C VAL A 65 -4.57 -7.17 -23.04
N ARG A 66 -5.48 -6.22 -23.27
CA ARG A 66 -6.83 -6.23 -22.67
C ARG A 66 -7.62 -7.49 -23.04
N GLN A 67 -7.58 -7.88 -24.32
CA GLN A 67 -8.23 -9.10 -24.79
C GLN A 67 -7.62 -10.36 -24.18
N ALA A 68 -6.30 -10.41 -24.04
CA ALA A 68 -5.61 -11.54 -23.40
C ALA A 68 -6.02 -11.68 -21.93
N ILE A 69 -6.01 -10.57 -21.16
CA ILE A 69 -6.45 -10.55 -19.76
C ILE A 69 -7.94 -10.93 -19.64
N ALA A 70 -8.80 -10.43 -20.53
CA ALA A 70 -10.22 -10.77 -20.52
C ALA A 70 -10.50 -12.23 -20.92
N ALA A 71 -9.62 -12.82 -21.73
CA ALA A 71 -9.69 -14.22 -22.14
C ALA A 71 -9.07 -15.18 -21.11
N GLU A 72 -8.32 -14.69 -20.13
CA GLU A 72 -7.84 -15.52 -19.04
C GLU A 72 -9.04 -16.05 -18.24
N PRO A 73 -9.15 -17.38 -18.07
CA PRO A 73 -10.23 -17.95 -17.28
C PRO A 73 -10.09 -17.44 -15.85
N ALA A 74 -11.17 -16.84 -15.33
CA ALA A 74 -11.21 -16.36 -13.95
C ALA A 74 -10.71 -17.47 -13.01
N PRO A 75 -9.86 -17.12 -12.01
CA PRO A 75 -9.36 -18.10 -11.08
C PRO A 75 -10.54 -18.83 -10.45
N ARG A 76 -10.55 -20.17 -10.58
CA ARG A 76 -11.59 -21.07 -10.05
C ARG A 76 -11.79 -20.96 -8.53
N PHE A 77 -10.96 -20.16 -7.85
CA PHE A 77 -11.04 -19.83 -6.43
C PHE A 77 -12.19 -18.88 -6.08
N ALA A 78 -12.79 -18.16 -7.04
CA ALA A 78 -13.95 -17.31 -6.75
C ALA A 78 -15.18 -18.13 -6.26
N HIS A 79 -15.34 -19.37 -6.72
CA HIS A 79 -16.44 -20.24 -6.26
C HIS A 79 -16.23 -20.83 -4.86
N TRP A 80 -15.03 -20.78 -4.27
CA TRP A 80 -14.85 -21.19 -2.87
C TRP A 80 -15.30 -20.11 -1.88
N PHE A 81 -15.36 -18.85 -2.31
CA PHE A 81 -15.87 -17.74 -1.50
C PHE A 81 -17.39 -17.55 -1.58
N GLU A 82 -18.07 -18.23 -2.51
CA GLU A 82 -19.55 -18.33 -2.56
C GLU A 82 -20.08 -19.41 -1.59
N TRP A 83 -19.53 -19.49 -0.38
CA TRP A 83 -20.11 -20.34 0.67
C TRP A 83 -21.21 -19.57 1.42
N PRO A 84 -22.43 -20.12 1.57
CA PRO A 84 -23.57 -19.49 2.26
C PRO A 84 -23.37 -19.34 3.79
N VAL A 85 -22.13 -19.46 4.27
CA VAL A 85 -21.72 -19.37 5.68
C VAL A 85 -21.52 -17.91 6.12
N LEU A 86 -21.45 -16.94 5.21
CA LEU A 86 -21.39 -15.51 5.56
C LEU A 86 -22.76 -14.90 5.87
N ALA A 87 -23.87 -15.52 5.46
CA ALA A 87 -25.23 -15.10 5.79
C ALA A 87 -25.53 -15.14 7.32
N PRO A 88 -25.16 -16.19 8.09
CA PRO A 88 -25.36 -16.18 9.54
C PRO A 88 -24.43 -15.21 10.29
N MET A 89 -23.24 -14.89 9.76
CA MET A 89 -22.32 -13.92 10.38
C MET A 89 -22.85 -12.49 10.30
N ALA A 90 -23.46 -12.09 9.18
CA ALA A 90 -24.14 -10.78 9.06
C ALA A 90 -25.34 -10.67 10.03
N GLY A 91 -26.08 -11.76 10.23
CA GLY A 91 -27.17 -11.82 11.21
C GLY A 91 -26.69 -11.67 12.66
N LEU A 92 -25.57 -12.33 13.01
CA LEU A 92 -24.97 -12.21 14.35
C LEU A 92 -24.45 -10.78 14.61
N ALA A 93 -23.80 -10.15 13.63
CA ALA A 93 -23.33 -8.78 13.73
C ALA A 93 -24.48 -7.77 13.95
N LEU A 94 -25.59 -7.92 13.23
CA LEU A 94 -26.79 -7.10 13.42
C LEU A 94 -27.43 -7.32 14.80
N LEU A 95 -27.42 -8.56 15.31
CA LEU A 95 -27.98 -8.88 16.63
C LEU A 95 -27.12 -8.29 17.75
N ILE A 96 -25.78 -8.36 17.63
CA ILE A 96 -24.86 -7.70 18.56
C ILE A 96 -25.04 -6.18 18.52
N PHE A 97 -25.17 -5.59 17.33
CA PHE A 97 -25.39 -4.15 17.17
C PHE A 97 -26.73 -3.69 17.80
N ALA A 98 -27.79 -4.47 17.62
CA ALA A 98 -29.08 -4.23 18.27
C ALA A 98 -28.99 -4.35 19.80
N LEU A 99 -28.18 -5.29 20.32
CA LEU A 99 -28.00 -5.48 21.75
C LEU A 99 -27.21 -4.32 22.39
N VAL A 100 -26.18 -3.82 21.70
CA VAL A 100 -25.34 -2.71 22.17
C VAL A 100 -26.10 -1.38 22.13
N SER A 101 -26.91 -1.15 21.08
CA SER A 101 -27.73 0.07 20.97
C SER A 101 -28.94 0.10 21.92
N ALA A 102 -29.37 -1.05 22.44
CA ALA A 102 -30.44 -1.15 23.42
C ALA A 102 -29.99 -0.93 24.87
N VAL A 103 -28.69 -0.77 25.15
CA VAL A 103 -28.22 -0.40 26.49
C VAL A 103 -28.38 1.12 26.65
N PRO A 104 -29.31 1.61 27.48
CA PRO A 104 -29.37 3.03 27.79
C PRO A 104 -28.09 3.40 28.53
N GLN A 105 -27.24 4.19 27.88
CA GLN A 105 -26.13 4.87 28.54
C GLN A 105 -26.74 5.82 29.58
N GLY A 106 -26.87 5.33 30.81
CA GLY A 106 -27.24 6.11 31.98
C GLY A 106 -26.13 7.12 32.31
N GLY A 107 -26.00 8.15 31.47
CA GLY A 107 -25.23 9.35 31.74
C GLY A 107 -26.00 10.24 32.71
N ALA A 108 -26.11 9.80 33.96
CA ALA A 108 -26.64 10.61 35.05
C ALA A 108 -25.73 10.49 36.27
N GLY A 109 -24.86 11.49 36.42
CA GLY A 109 -24.35 11.89 37.73
C GLY A 109 -22.91 11.52 38.02
N LEU A 110 -21.97 12.40 37.64
CA LEU A 110 -20.71 12.57 38.37
C LEU A 110 -20.15 14.02 38.27
N GLU A 111 -21.01 15.03 38.09
CA GLU A 111 -20.61 16.45 38.04
C GLU A 111 -20.89 17.20 39.35
N ARG A 112 -20.93 16.52 40.51
CA ARG A 112 -21.38 17.15 41.77
C ARG A 112 -20.58 16.87 43.04
N LEU A 113 -19.32 16.43 42.96
CA LEU A 113 -18.45 16.29 44.14
C LEU A 113 -17.04 16.85 43.92
N GLN A 114 -16.93 18.04 43.33
CA GLN A 114 -15.65 18.73 43.17
C GLN A 114 -15.65 20.10 43.88
N MET A 115 -16.18 20.10 45.11
CA MET A 115 -16.05 21.23 46.03
C MET A 115 -15.90 20.71 47.47
N ALA A 116 -14.69 20.20 47.79
CA ALA A 116 -14.12 20.21 49.13
C ALA A 116 -12.71 19.60 49.11
N VAL A 117 -11.82 20.20 49.91
CA VAL A 117 -10.51 19.70 50.38
C VAL A 117 -9.30 20.02 49.50
N ASN A 118 -8.75 21.20 49.76
CA ASN A 118 -7.32 21.45 49.79
C ASN A 118 -6.66 20.66 50.94
N GLY A 119 -5.54 20.01 50.66
CA GLY A 119 -4.58 19.50 51.65
C GLY A 119 -3.31 19.03 50.95
N PRO A 120 -2.11 19.56 51.30
CA PRO A 120 -0.86 19.20 50.62
C PRO A 120 -0.19 18.01 51.31
N GLY A 121 0.31 17.05 50.54
CA GLY A 121 1.25 16.06 51.07
C GLY A 121 1.42 14.78 50.27
N ARG A 122 2.63 14.67 49.70
CA ARG A 122 3.50 13.48 49.72
C ARG A 122 3.42 12.45 48.58
N SER A 123 4.62 12.23 48.02
CA SER A 123 5.12 11.21 47.10
C SER A 123 4.84 9.77 47.56
N ASP A 124 4.61 8.85 46.60
CA ASP A 124 5.60 7.86 46.15
C ASP A 124 4.95 6.82 45.22
N THR A 125 5.82 6.23 44.40
CA THR A 125 5.73 5.13 43.44
C THR A 125 4.94 3.88 43.88
N ASP A 126 4.21 3.22 42.96
CA ASP A 126 4.61 1.92 42.37
C ASP A 126 3.51 1.22 41.54
N THR A 127 3.88 0.85 40.31
CA THR A 127 3.91 -0.52 39.75
C THR A 127 2.72 -1.50 39.93
N SER A 128 2.24 -1.96 38.77
CA SER A 128 1.69 -3.29 38.43
C SER A 128 0.21 -3.59 38.73
N ALA A 129 -0.57 -3.86 37.68
CA ALA A 129 -1.05 -5.23 37.41
C ALA A 129 -1.73 -5.34 36.03
N ALA A 130 -1.51 -6.52 35.44
CA ALA A 130 -2.03 -7.02 34.18
C ALA A 130 -3.55 -6.92 34.01
N GLY A 131 -3.97 -6.70 32.76
CA GLY A 131 -5.36 -6.85 32.33
C GLY A 131 -5.45 -6.97 30.81
N THR A 132 -5.47 -8.21 30.32
CA THR A 132 -6.17 -8.69 29.11
C THR A 132 -6.38 -7.69 27.97
N SER A 133 -5.65 -7.84 26.86
CA SER A 133 -6.06 -7.23 25.59
C SER A 133 -5.57 -8.04 24.38
N ASP A 134 -6.25 -9.16 24.13
CA ASP A 134 -6.15 -9.97 22.90
C ASP A 134 -6.89 -9.30 21.71
N LYS A 135 -6.86 -7.96 21.67
CA LYS A 135 -7.54 -7.11 20.69
C LYS A 135 -6.62 -6.06 20.04
N MET A 136 -5.34 -6.01 20.41
CA MET A 136 -4.36 -5.08 19.83
C MET A 136 -3.64 -5.65 18.60
N ALA A 137 -3.54 -6.97 18.44
CA ALA A 137 -2.72 -7.56 17.38
C ALA A 137 -3.20 -7.29 15.94
N ALA A 138 -4.49 -6.98 15.73
CA ALA A 138 -5.03 -6.71 14.39
C ALA A 138 -4.92 -5.24 13.97
N SER A 139 -4.96 -4.29 14.93
CA SER A 139 -4.75 -2.86 14.66
C SER A 139 -3.26 -2.55 14.52
N GLU A 140 -2.45 -3.14 15.39
CA GLU A 140 -0.99 -2.93 15.42
C GLU A 140 -0.31 -3.46 14.15
N PHE A 141 -0.86 -4.51 13.51
CA PHE A 141 -0.39 -4.98 12.20
C PHE A 141 -0.76 -4.04 11.06
N ALA A 142 -1.95 -3.42 11.09
CA ALA A 142 -2.35 -2.44 10.08
C ALA A 142 -1.49 -1.17 10.19
N ASP A 143 -1.28 -0.69 11.42
CA ASP A 143 -0.46 0.48 11.71
C ASP A 143 1.02 0.22 11.35
N ALA A 144 1.58 -0.95 11.69
CA ALA A 144 2.95 -1.30 11.32
C ALA A 144 3.14 -1.47 9.80
N THR A 145 2.11 -1.97 9.10
CA THR A 145 2.16 -2.07 7.63
C THR A 145 2.08 -0.69 6.98
N TRP A 146 1.25 0.20 7.51
CA TRP A 146 1.16 1.59 7.05
C TRP A 146 2.41 2.40 7.39
N ASP A 147 3.08 2.12 8.51
CA ASP A 147 4.31 2.80 8.91
C ASP A 147 5.46 2.50 7.93
N VAL A 148 5.65 1.22 7.56
CA VAL A 148 6.65 0.81 6.55
C VAL A 148 6.33 1.38 5.16
N VAL A 149 5.05 1.42 4.77
CA VAL A 149 4.63 2.05 3.50
C VAL A 149 4.88 3.56 3.54
N SER A 150 4.65 4.22 4.68
CA SER A 150 4.88 5.65 4.83
C SER A 150 6.36 6.01 4.88
N GLU A 151 7.21 5.16 5.45
CA GLU A 151 8.67 5.30 5.44
C GLU A 151 9.22 5.10 4.02
N LEU A 152 8.68 4.14 3.26
CA LEU A 152 9.08 3.87 1.88
C LEU A 152 8.56 4.94 0.89
N VAL A 153 7.36 5.48 1.13
CA VAL A 153 6.77 6.55 0.32
C VAL A 153 7.34 7.93 0.69
N GLY A 154 7.77 8.12 1.95
CA GLY A 154 8.33 9.38 2.43
C GLY A 154 9.64 9.80 1.75
N ASP A 155 10.38 8.85 1.18
CA ASP A 155 11.64 9.10 0.46
C ASP A 155 11.47 9.12 -1.08
N LEU A 156 10.24 8.89 -1.58
CA LEU A 156 9.93 9.04 -3.00
C LEU A 156 9.70 10.53 -3.32
N ASP A 157 10.77 11.19 -3.74
CA ASP A 157 10.69 12.52 -4.33
C ASP A 157 9.83 12.48 -5.60
N VAL A 158 8.64 13.09 -5.51
CA VAL A 158 7.65 13.21 -6.60
C VAL A 158 8.31 13.83 -7.84
N GLU A 159 9.28 14.72 -7.65
CA GLU A 159 9.98 15.39 -8.75
C GLU A 159 10.97 14.45 -9.47
N THR A 160 11.53 13.47 -8.76
CA THR A 160 12.37 12.41 -9.33
C THR A 160 11.53 11.37 -10.08
N ALA A 161 10.32 11.05 -9.60
CA ALA A 161 9.38 10.17 -10.31
C ALA A 161 8.89 10.80 -11.63
N GLU A 162 8.60 12.10 -11.63
CA GLU A 162 8.20 12.84 -12.84
C GLU A 162 9.33 12.90 -13.88
N ARG A 163 10.58 13.10 -13.42
CA ARG A 163 11.78 13.09 -14.28
C ARG A 163 12.10 11.71 -14.85
N ALA A 164 11.70 10.64 -14.16
CA ALA A 164 11.76 9.26 -14.62
C ALA A 164 10.60 8.87 -15.57
N GLY A 165 9.68 9.79 -15.86
CA GLY A 165 8.51 9.53 -16.70
C GLY A 165 7.43 8.70 -16.03
N ILE A 166 7.55 8.44 -14.72
CA ILE A 166 6.50 7.84 -13.88
C ILE A 166 5.59 8.98 -13.43
N ALA A 167 4.80 9.50 -14.37
CA ALA A 167 3.78 10.46 -14.03
C ALA A 167 2.63 9.71 -13.33
N ILE A 168 2.39 10.01 -12.05
CA ILE A 168 1.11 9.71 -11.41
C ILE A 168 0.11 10.70 -12.01
N GLY A 169 -0.39 10.37 -13.20
CA GLY A 169 -1.50 11.10 -13.80
C GLY A 169 -2.71 10.99 -12.87
N PRO A 170 -3.57 12.03 -12.80
CA PRO A 170 -4.84 11.92 -12.10
C PRO A 170 -5.55 10.66 -12.63
N GLY A 171 -5.90 9.76 -11.72
CA GLY A 171 -6.59 8.54 -12.06
C GLY A 171 -7.96 8.82 -12.68
N SER A 172 -8.64 7.73 -13.08
CA SER A 172 -10.00 7.84 -13.61
C SER A 172 -10.97 8.50 -12.62
N ALA A 173 -10.71 8.40 -11.31
CA ALA A 173 -11.54 9.04 -10.29
C ALA A 173 -11.32 10.57 -10.23
N GLU A 174 -10.07 10.99 -10.28
CA GLU A 174 -9.68 12.40 -10.23
C GLU A 174 -10.07 13.14 -11.52
N SER A 175 -9.96 12.48 -12.67
CA SER A 175 -10.44 13.04 -13.94
C SER A 175 -11.96 13.21 -13.97
N VAL A 176 -12.72 12.31 -13.35
CA VAL A 176 -14.18 12.46 -13.18
C VAL A 176 -14.50 13.61 -12.21
N MET A 177 -13.75 13.77 -11.12
CA MET A 177 -13.92 14.93 -10.22
C MET A 177 -13.68 16.28 -10.92
N LEU A 178 -12.72 16.34 -11.84
CA LEU A 178 -12.47 17.53 -12.65
C LEU A 178 -13.57 17.84 -13.67
N GLN A 179 -14.41 16.85 -14.02
CA GLN A 179 -15.57 17.03 -14.90
C GLN A 179 -16.85 17.40 -14.13
N LEU A 180 -16.87 17.25 -12.80
CA LEU A 180 -18.03 17.61 -11.99
C LEU A 180 -18.18 19.14 -11.92
N THR A 181 -19.41 19.59 -12.07
CA THR A 181 -19.78 21.00 -11.85
C THR A 181 -19.63 21.38 -10.37
N SER A 182 -19.53 22.68 -10.06
CA SER A 182 -19.44 23.16 -8.67
C SER A 182 -20.60 22.67 -7.78
N SER A 183 -21.79 22.50 -8.36
CA SER A 183 -22.95 21.95 -7.65
C SER A 183 -22.83 20.45 -7.34
N GLU A 184 -22.28 19.66 -8.27
CA GLU A 184 -22.12 18.21 -8.07
C GLU A 184 -20.99 17.91 -7.08
N GLN A 185 -19.91 18.71 -7.10
CA GLN A 185 -18.85 18.61 -6.09
C GLN A 185 -19.39 18.89 -4.67
N GLN A 186 -20.27 19.88 -4.52
CA GLN A 186 -20.91 20.17 -3.22
C GLN A 186 -21.79 19.02 -2.75
N GLU A 187 -22.52 18.37 -3.66
CA GLU A 187 -23.36 17.22 -3.34
C GLU A 187 -22.53 15.98 -2.99
N LEU A 188 -21.42 15.74 -3.69
CA LEU A 188 -20.48 14.66 -3.37
C LEU A 188 -19.88 14.84 -1.96
N VAL A 189 -19.49 16.07 -1.61
CA VAL A 189 -18.98 16.39 -0.25
C VAL A 189 -20.06 16.18 0.80
N ARG A 190 -21.32 16.53 0.51
CA ARG A 190 -22.46 16.29 1.40
C ARG A 190 -22.66 14.80 1.66
N LEU A 191 -22.62 13.98 0.60
CA LEU A 191 -22.79 12.53 0.69
C LEU A 191 -21.64 11.85 1.43
N LEU A 192 -20.38 12.23 1.13
CA LEU A 192 -19.21 11.71 1.83
C LEU A 192 -19.26 12.04 3.33
N ARG A 193 -19.64 13.26 3.70
CA ARG A 193 -19.78 13.65 5.11
C ARG A 193 -20.87 12.85 5.82
N ALA A 194 -21.99 12.58 5.14
CA ALA A 194 -23.06 11.76 5.69
C ALA A 194 -22.62 10.30 5.90
N GLU A 195 -21.83 9.75 4.98
CA GLU A 195 -21.27 8.41 5.12
C GLU A 195 -20.20 8.32 6.22
N PHE A 196 -19.29 9.31 6.34
CA PHE A 196 -18.33 9.32 7.45
C PHE A 196 -19.01 9.41 8.82
N GLN A 197 -20.10 10.17 8.93
CA GLN A 197 -20.90 10.23 10.17
C GLN A 197 -21.64 8.91 10.45
N ARG A 198 -21.98 8.14 9.41
CA ARG A 198 -22.59 6.81 9.54
C ARG A 198 -21.56 5.72 9.85
N ALA A 199 -20.34 5.82 9.36
CA ALA A 199 -19.27 4.84 9.56
C ALA A 199 -18.48 5.04 10.85
N GLY A 200 -18.49 6.25 11.42
CA GLY A 200 -17.75 6.61 12.64
C GLY A 200 -18.52 6.50 13.96
N GLY A 201 -19.77 6.00 13.95
CA GLY A 201 -20.61 5.82 15.14
C GLY A 201 -21.09 4.38 15.28
#